data_AF-A0A536IA48-F1
#
_entry.id   AF-A0A536IA48-F1
#
_cell.length_a   1.000
_cell.length_b   1.000
_cell.length_c   1.000
_cell.angle_alpha   90.00
_cell.angle_beta   90.00
_cell.angle_gamma   90.00
#
_symmetry.space_group_name_H-M   'P 1'
#
loop_
_entity.id
_entity.type
_entity.pdbx_description
1 polymer ?
#
loop_
_entity_poly.entity_id
_entity_poly.type
_entity_poly.pdbx_seq_one_letter_code
_entity_poly.pdbx_strand_id
1 'polypeptide(L)' 'MRTTVRLDERLLREAKRFAAQRGRTFTSVLEDALRQFLASSGRPKRARPFRMLTFRGNGLRPGVDLDDSAALWDLTEKPR' A
#
# COMPACT_ATOMS: atom_id res chain seq x y z
N MET A 1 -11.05 0.24 -31.16
CA MET A 1 -10.10 1.06 -31.94
C MET A 1 -8.92 0.18 -32.34
N ARG A 2 -8.35 0.32 -33.55
CA ARG A 2 -7.15 -0.41 -33.96
C ARG A 2 -5.92 0.45 -33.69
N THR A 3 -5.01 -0.07 -32.88
CA THR A 3 -3.76 0.61 -32.51
C THR A 3 -2.58 -0.30 -32.82
N THR A 4 -1.52 0.25 -33.41
CA THR A 4 -0.27 -0.48 -33.64
C THR A 4 0.77 0.05 -32.67
N VAL A 5 1.37 -0.84 -31.88
CA VAL A 5 2.43 -0.51 -30.92
C VAL A 5 3.70 -1.27 -31.28
N ARG A 6 4.86 -0.64 -31.08
CA ARG A 6 6.16 -1.34 -31.17
C ARG A 6 6.43 -2.01 -29.84
N LEU A 7 6.71 -3.31 -29.86
CA LEU A 7 6.97 -4.12 -28.67
C LEU A 7 8.22 -4.97 -28.90
N ASP A 8 9.00 -5.20 -27.85
CA ASP A 8 10.10 -6.16 -27.88
C ASP A 8 9.59 -7.55 -28.30
N GLU A 9 10.38 -8.24 -29.13
CA GLU A 9 9.97 -9.51 -29.72
C GLU A 9 9.86 -10.61 -28.66
N ARG A 10 10.76 -10.64 -27.66
CA ARG A 10 10.71 -11.64 -26.59
C ARG A 10 9.46 -11.44 -25.75
N LEU A 11 9.15 -10.20 -25.41
CA LEU A 11 7.94 -9.85 -24.67
C LEU A 11 6.67 -10.21 -25.45
N LEU A 12 6.63 -9.96 -26.76
CA LEU A 12 5.50 -10.35 -27.61
C LEU A 12 5.26 -11.87 -27.59
N ARG A 13 6.33 -12.68 -27.69
CA ARG A 13 6.22 -14.14 -27.64
C ARG A 13 5.74 -14.62 -26.28
N GLU A 14 6.27 -14.06 -25.19
CA GLU A 14 5.86 -14.42 -23.83
C GLU A 14 4.40 -14.10 -23.58
N ALA A 15 3.96 -12.89 -23.95
CA ALA A 15 2.57 -12.48 -23.81
C ALA A 15 1.61 -13.35 -24.64
N LYS A 16 1.99 -13.71 -25.89
CA LYS A 16 1.21 -14.64 -26.72
C LYS A 16 1.12 -16.03 -26.09
N ARG A 17 2.23 -16.55 -25.55
CA ARG A 17 2.26 -17.85 -24.86
C ARG A 17 1.36 -17.82 -23.63
N PHE A 18 1.42 -16.77 -22.82
CA PHE A 18 0.55 -16.58 -21.66
C PHE A 18 -0.93 -16.54 -22.07
N ALA A 19 -1.27 -15.77 -23.11
CA ALA A 19 -2.63 -15.67 -23.62
C ALA A 19 -3.16 -17.04 -24.07
N ALA A 20 -2.37 -17.79 -24.86
CA ALA A 20 -2.72 -19.12 -25.33
C ALA A 20 -2.94 -20.12 -24.18
N GLN A 21 -2.07 -20.13 -23.18
CA GLN A 21 -2.21 -21.00 -22.00
C GLN A 21 -3.48 -20.72 -21.19
N ARG A 22 -3.97 -19.48 -21.23
CA ARG A 22 -5.17 -19.05 -20.50
C ARG A 22 -6.43 -19.02 -21.36
N GLY A 23 -6.36 -19.47 -22.63
CA GLY A 23 -7.48 -19.42 -23.57
C GLY A 23 -7.96 -17.99 -23.87
N ARG A 24 -7.06 -17.00 -23.79
CA ARG A 24 -7.35 -15.58 -24.02
C ARG A 24 -6.66 -15.08 -25.28
N THR A 25 -7.13 -13.94 -25.81
CA THR A 25 -6.45 -13.24 -26.90
C THR A 25 -5.33 -12.36 -26.35
N PHE A 26 -4.27 -12.14 -27.15
CA PHE A 26 -3.20 -11.19 -26.80
C PHE A 26 -3.77 -9.78 -26.52
N THR A 27 -4.76 -9.34 -27.31
CA THR A 27 -5.42 -8.04 -27.11
C THR A 27 -6.09 -7.94 -25.75
N SER A 28 -6.83 -8.96 -25.30
CA SER A 28 -7.45 -8.95 -23.97
C SER A 28 -6.42 -8.87 -22.85
N VAL A 29 -5.31 -9.60 -22.97
CA VAL A 29 -4.21 -9.54 -22.00
C VAL A 29 -3.56 -8.15 -21.97
N LEU A 30 -3.37 -7.54 -23.14
CA LEU A 30 -2.81 -6.20 -23.27
C LEU A 30 -3.73 -5.14 -22.66
N GLU A 31 -5.04 -5.22 -22.91
CA GLU A 31 -6.04 -4.32 -22.34
C GLU A 31 -6.13 -4.43 -20.81
N ASP A 32 -6.15 -5.65 -20.27
CA ASP A 32 -6.16 -5.90 -18.83
C ASP A 32 -4.91 -5.31 -18.16
N ALA A 33 -3.74 -5.53 -18.76
CA ALA A 33 -2.48 -4.97 -18.26
C ALA A 33 -2.48 -3.44 -18.27
N LEU A 34 -2.97 -2.82 -19.36
CA LEU A 34 -3.07 -1.36 -19.46
C LEU A 34 -4.05 -0.78 -18.42
N ARG A 35 -5.22 -1.39 -18.24
CA ARG A 35 -6.17 -0.97 -17.18
C ARG A 35 -5.54 -1.05 -15.80
N GLN A 36 -4.89 -2.17 -15.49
CA GLN A 36 -4.26 -2.36 -14.19
C GLN A 36 -3.13 -1.35 -13.95
N PHE A 37 -2.31 -1.10 -14.97
CA PHE A 37 -1.24 -0.12 -14.91
C PHE A 37 -1.80 1.28 -14.63
N LEU A 38 -2.75 1.76 -15.44
CA LEU A 38 -3.35 3.09 -15.28
C LEU A 38 -4.08 3.24 -13.94
N ALA A 39 -4.79 2.21 -13.48
CA ALA A 39 -5.45 2.21 -12.17
C ALA A 39 -4.46 2.24 -11.01
N SER A 40 -3.27 1.63 -11.18
CA SER A 40 -2.20 1.65 -10.18
C SER A 40 -1.41 2.95 -10.19
N SER A 41 -1.23 3.59 -11.34
CA SER A 41 -0.45 4.83 -11.48
C SER A 41 -1.06 6.03 -10.74
N GLY A 42 -2.38 6.05 -10.56
CA GLY A 42 -3.08 7.10 -9.82
C GLY A 42 -3.14 6.90 -8.31
N ARG A 43 -2.72 5.73 -7.79
CA ARG A 43 -2.75 5.48 -6.34
C ARG A 43 -1.41 5.90 -5.74
N PRO A 44 -1.40 6.74 -4.68
CA PRO A 44 -0.17 6.94 -3.91
C PRO A 44 0.35 5.56 -3.50
N LYS A 45 1.67 5.33 -3.66
CA LYS A 45 2.33 4.09 -3.21
C LYS A 45 1.76 3.75 -1.84
N ARG A 46 1.09 2.61 -1.74
CA ARG A 46 0.38 2.14 -0.54
C ARG A 46 1.25 2.50 0.66
N ALA A 47 0.80 3.48 1.45
CA ALA A 47 1.57 3.96 2.58
C ALA A 47 1.93 2.74 3.43
N ARG A 48 3.17 2.69 3.93
CA ARG A 48 3.57 1.61 4.84
C ARG A 48 2.46 1.43 5.88
N PRO A 49 2.02 0.19 6.16
CA PRO A 49 0.95 -0.03 7.11
C PRO A 49 1.30 0.70 8.40
N PHE A 50 0.38 1.56 8.85
CA PHE A 50 0.55 2.30 10.09
C PHE A 50 0.77 1.28 11.22
N ARG A 51 1.90 1.38 11.91
CA ARG A 51 2.20 0.56 13.07
C ARG A 51 1.95 1.41 14.30
N MET A 52 0.85 1.14 15.01
CA MET A 52 0.59 1.79 16.29
C MET A 52 1.68 1.35 17.28
N LEU A 53 2.46 2.30 17.78
CA LEU A 53 3.34 2.08 18.92
C LEU A 53 2.42 1.90 20.13
N THR A 54 2.30 0.67 20.60
CA THR A 54 1.55 0.34 21.81
C THR A 54 2.52 0.07 22.93
N PHE A 55 2.21 0.55 24.13
CA PHE A 55 2.92 0.22 25.35
C PHE A 55 2.13 -0.84 26.12
N ARG A 56 2.80 -1.87 26.63
CA ARG A 56 2.21 -2.83 27.57
C ARG A 56 2.72 -2.53 28.97
N GLY A 57 1.79 -2.29 29.90
CA GLY A 57 2.07 -2.05 31.32
C GLY A 57 0.86 -2.44 32.18
N ASN A 58 0.96 -2.27 33.51
CA ASN A 58 -0.06 -2.67 34.47
C ASN A 58 -1.18 -1.63 34.65
N GLY A 59 -1.51 -0.90 33.58
CA GLY A 59 -2.46 0.21 33.63
C GLY A 59 -1.84 1.53 34.13
N LEU A 60 -2.70 2.47 34.50
CA LEU A 60 -2.29 3.79 34.96
C LEU A 60 -1.71 3.73 36.36
N ARG A 61 -0.75 4.61 36.65
CA ARG A 61 -0.27 4.82 38.01
C ARG A 61 -1.45 5.28 38.88
N PRO A 62 -1.68 4.69 40.06
CA PRO A 62 -2.77 5.10 40.94
C PRO A 62 -2.72 6.61 41.25
N GLY A 63 -3.87 7.26 41.17
CA GLY A 63 -4.00 8.71 41.41
C GLY A 63 -3.56 9.60 40.24
N VAL A 64 -3.23 9.03 39.08
CA VAL A 64 -3.00 9.79 37.85
C VAL A 64 -4.28 9.82 37.03
N ASP A 65 -4.82 11.03 36.86
CA ASP A 65 -5.87 11.31 35.89
C ASP A 65 -5.22 11.70 34.56
N LEU A 66 -5.67 11.08 33.46
CA LEU A 66 -5.14 11.38 32.13
C LEU A 66 -5.78 12.62 31.49
N ASP A 67 -6.95 13.04 31.99
CA ASP A 67 -7.66 14.21 31.47
C ASP A 67 -7.16 15.52 32.13
N ASP A 68 -6.41 15.42 33.23
CA ASP A 68 -5.71 16.55 33.86
C ASP A 68 -4.30 16.71 33.28
N SER A 69 -4.22 17.48 32.21
CA SER A 69 -2.93 17.76 31.56
C SER A 69 -1.95 18.49 32.48
N ALA A 70 -2.39 19.37 33.38
CA ALA A 70 -1.47 20.08 34.28
C ALA A 70 -0.77 19.11 35.26
N ALA A 71 -1.53 18.19 35.86
CA ALA A 71 -0.98 17.18 36.77
C ALA A 71 -0.04 16.20 36.06
N LEU A 72 -0.31 15.86 34.80
CA LEU A 72 0.58 15.00 33.99
C LEU A 72 1.92 15.67 33.71
N TRP A 73 1.93 16.94 33.32
CA TRP A 73 3.16 17.68 33.02
C TRP A 73 4.09 17.75 34.24
N ASP A 74 3.53 17.95 35.42
CA ASP A 74 4.29 17.95 36.68
C ASP A 74 4.95 16.60 37.00
N LEU A 75 4.37 15.49 36.55
CA LEU A 75 4.88 14.14 36.76
C LEU A 75 5.94 13.71 35.73
N THR A 76 5.89 14.25 34.51
CA THR A 76 6.75 13.82 33.40
C THR A 76 7.94 14.74 33.13
N GLU A 77 7.81 16.05 33.38
CA GLU A 77 8.82 17.03 32.94
C GLU A 77 9.57 17.76 34.06
N LYS A 78 9.20 17.56 35.34
CA LYS A 78 10.04 18.04 36.44
C LYS A 78 11.40 17.33 36.40
N PRO A 79 12.53 18.06 36.28
CA PRO A 79 13.84 17.44 36.43
C PRO A 79 13.95 16.86 37.84
N ARG A 80 14.50 15.65 37.93
CA ARG A 80 14.82 15.00 39.21
C ARG A 80 15.89 15.77 39.97
#